data_AF-A0A9W9S2Y3-F1
#
_entry.id   AF-A0A9W9S2Y3-F1
#
_cell.length_a   1.000
_cell.length_b   1.000
_cell.length_c   1.000
_cell.angle_alpha   90.00
_cell.angle_beta   90.00
_cell.angle_gamma   90.00
#
_symmetry.space_group_name_H-M   'P 1'
#
loop_
_entity.id
_entity.type
_entity.pdbx_description
1 polymer ?
#
loop_
_entity_poly.entity_id
_entity_poly.type
_entity_poly.pdbx_seq_one_letter_code
_entity_poly.pdbx_strand_id
1 'polypeptide(L)'
;MNIKKKIELCVSKIHRDAMAGRADILMWFTFMATDVIGQLCFGESFDMLSHEVKNEYVHDLEAVMMISGIRAELSLLMKLATILPIPKLWFIMNGQQRMHNYGKKALEPLYNSPSDASSQLNIFTMMLATKSNTLTQYDIEEEATSLIIAGSDTTAVTTTYIIWAIIKHPEVKDKTAYRDLSTTA
;
A
#
# COMPACT_ATOMS: atom_id res chain seq x y z
N MET A 1 16.38 -0.30 -3.15
CA MET A 1 16.59 -0.60 -1.71
C MET A 1 16.00 -1.99 -1.44
N ASN A 2 16.58 -2.86 -0.60
CA ASN A 2 15.91 -4.13 -0.27
C ASN A 2 14.84 -3.91 0.83
N ILE A 3 13.93 -4.87 0.99
CA ILE A 3 12.80 -4.77 1.94
C ILE A 3 13.30 -4.50 3.38
N LYS A 4 14.38 -5.15 3.81
CA LYS A 4 14.97 -4.94 5.13
C LYS A 4 15.32 -3.46 5.39
N LYS A 5 16.00 -2.82 4.43
CA LYS A 5 16.36 -1.39 4.55
C LYS A 5 15.13 -0.47 4.57
N LYS A 6 14.04 -0.82 3.88
CA LYS A 6 12.75 -0.09 3.97
C LYS A 6 12.15 -0.16 5.37
N ILE A 7 12.19 -1.35 5.97
CA ILE A 7 11.72 -1.55 7.35
C ILE A 7 12.59 -0.75 8.32
N GLU A 8 13.92 -0.86 8.22
CA GLU A 8 14.87 -0.09 9.05
C GLU A 8 14.65 1.42 8.93
N LEU A 9 14.43 1.92 7.71
CA LEU A 9 14.11 3.32 7.46
C LEU A 9 12.79 3.73 8.13
N CYS A 10 11.74 2.93 7.97
CA CYS A 10 10.44 3.17 8.61
C CYS A 10 10.57 3.25 10.14
N VAL A 11 11.26 2.29 10.76
CA VAL A 11 11.50 2.29 12.22
C VAL A 11 12.31 3.52 12.65
N SER A 12 13.34 3.89 11.88
CA SER A 12 14.13 5.10 12.14
C SER A 12 13.28 6.38 12.11
N LYS A 13 12.38 6.52 11.14
CA LYS A 13 11.46 7.67 11.04
C LYS A 13 10.44 7.70 12.19
N ILE A 14 9.86 6.55 12.53
CA ILE A 14 8.97 6.42 13.71
C ILE A 14 9.71 6.83 14.98
N HIS A 15 10.95 6.37 15.16
CA HIS A 15 11.76 6.72 16.32
C HIS A 15 12.06 8.22 16.38
N ARG A 16 12.46 8.83 15.27
CA ARG A 16 12.68 10.29 15.16
C ARG A 16 11.45 11.07 15.62
N ASP A 17 10.27 10.74 15.11
CA ASP A 17 9.03 11.47 15.42
C ASP A 17 8.61 11.22 16.88
N ALA A 18 8.79 9.99 17.39
CA ALA A 18 8.51 9.65 18.77
C ALA A 18 9.40 10.45 19.74
N MET A 19 10.68 10.65 19.40
CA MET A 19 11.60 11.50 20.18
C MET A 19 11.20 12.97 20.16
N ALA A 20 10.47 13.42 19.14
CA ALA A 20 9.85 14.75 19.08
C ALA A 20 8.50 14.85 19.83
N GLY A 21 8.04 13.75 20.44
CA GLY A 21 6.90 13.69 21.36
C GLY A 21 5.72 12.84 20.89
N ARG A 22 5.58 12.60 19.58
CA ARG A 22 4.53 11.72 19.02
C ARG A 22 4.89 11.24 17.63
N ALA A 23 4.57 9.98 17.32
CA ALA A 23 4.71 9.41 15.98
C ALA A 23 3.36 8.90 15.47
N ASP A 24 3.02 9.22 14.23
CA ASP A 24 1.91 8.58 13.51
C ASP A 24 2.41 7.28 12.87
N ILE A 25 2.34 6.19 13.62
CA ILE A 25 2.83 4.88 13.16
C ILE A 25 1.98 4.32 12.01
N LEU A 26 0.70 4.69 11.90
CA LEU A 26 -0.15 4.23 10.79
C LEU A 26 0.35 4.81 9.48
N MET A 27 0.59 6.13 9.43
CA MET A 27 1.17 6.78 8.27
C MET A 27 2.50 6.12 7.84
N TRP A 28 3.41 5.90 8.78
CA TRP A 28 4.71 5.29 8.47
C TRP A 28 4.58 3.85 7.95
N PHE A 29 3.66 3.06 8.51
CA PHE A 29 3.39 1.71 8.00
C PHE A 29 2.66 1.73 6.64
N THR A 30 1.80 2.71 6.37
CA THR A 30 1.21 2.90 5.03
C THR A 30 2.28 3.20 3.99
N PHE A 31 3.22 4.09 4.27
CA PHE A 31 4.34 4.38 3.37
C PHE A 31 5.20 3.15 3.15
N MET A 32 5.53 2.42 4.22
CA MET A 32 6.33 1.20 4.15
C MET A 32 5.65 0.10 3.32
N ALA A 33 4.38 -0.18 3.59
CA ALA A 33 3.63 -1.22 2.89
C ALA A 33 3.49 -0.89 1.40
N THR A 34 3.19 0.37 1.07
CA THR A 34 3.13 0.87 -0.32
C THR A 34 4.45 0.66 -1.05
N ASP A 35 5.55 1.05 -0.42
CA ASP A 35 6.89 0.92 -0.98
C ASP A 35 7.33 -0.54 -1.18
N VAL A 36 6.94 -1.43 -0.26
CA VAL A 36 7.25 -2.86 -0.33
C VAL A 36 6.42 -3.54 -1.42
N ILE A 37 5.10 -3.28 -1.49
CA ILE A 37 4.26 -3.87 -2.53
C ILE A 37 4.67 -3.37 -3.91
N GLY A 38 5.00 -2.08 -4.04
CA GLY A 38 5.52 -1.52 -5.28
C GLY A 38 6.75 -2.31 -5.77
N GLN A 39 7.72 -2.49 -4.87
CA GLN A 39 8.96 -3.18 -5.21
C GLN A 39 8.73 -4.65 -5.56
N LEU A 40 7.85 -5.36 -4.85
CA LEU A 40 7.57 -6.78 -5.10
C LEU A 40 6.78 -7.01 -6.40
N CYS A 41 5.86 -6.10 -6.71
CA CYS A 41 4.96 -6.25 -7.85
C CYS A 41 5.57 -5.72 -9.16
N PHE A 42 6.29 -4.60 -9.10
CA PHE A 42 6.74 -3.86 -10.28
C PHE A 42 8.26 -3.76 -10.40
N GLY A 43 9.01 -4.18 -9.38
CA GLY A 43 10.46 -4.00 -9.31
C GLY A 43 10.89 -2.58 -8.88
N GLU A 44 9.95 -1.65 -8.76
CA GLU A 44 10.20 -0.25 -8.40
C GLU A 44 9.48 0.18 -7.13
N SER A 45 10.11 1.09 -6.40
CA SER A 45 9.56 1.69 -5.19
C SER A 45 8.79 2.96 -5.53
N PHE A 46 7.68 3.22 -4.85
CA PHE A 46 7.00 4.52 -4.94
C PHE A 46 7.71 5.62 -4.12
N ASP A 47 8.72 5.23 -3.35
CA ASP A 47 9.58 6.09 -2.52
C ASP A 47 8.81 6.97 -1.52
N MET A 48 7.66 6.48 -1.06
CA MET A 48 6.80 7.15 -0.08
C MET A 48 7.52 7.37 1.25
N LEU A 49 8.35 6.41 1.69
CA LEU A 49 9.15 6.52 2.90
C LEU A 49 10.22 7.62 2.82
N SER A 50 10.74 7.89 1.62
CA SER A 50 11.78 8.88 1.40
C SER A 50 11.21 10.30 1.29
N HIS A 51 10.04 10.43 0.65
CA HIS A 51 9.40 11.73 0.45
C HIS A 51 8.72 12.25 1.72
N GLU A 52 8.28 11.37 2.64
CA GLU A 52 7.65 11.74 3.92
C GLU A 52 6.37 12.59 3.77
N VAL A 53 5.74 12.60 2.60
CA VAL A 53 4.56 13.41 2.30
C VAL A 53 3.41 12.50 1.92
N LYS A 54 2.25 12.66 2.58
CA LYS A 54 0.99 12.14 2.08
C LYS A 54 0.64 12.87 0.78
N ASN A 55 0.99 12.26 -0.34
CA ASN A 55 0.62 12.73 -1.66
C ASN A 55 -0.83 12.32 -1.99
N GLU A 56 -1.32 12.75 -3.15
CA GLU A 56 -2.67 12.43 -3.64
C GLU A 56 -2.93 10.92 -3.67
N TYR A 57 -1.90 10.11 -3.96
CA TYR A 57 -1.98 8.65 -3.96
C TYR A 57 -2.41 8.08 -2.60
N VAL A 58 -1.81 8.54 -1.49
CA VAL A 58 -2.14 8.03 -0.14
C VAL A 58 -3.56 8.40 0.25
N HIS A 59 -3.97 9.63 -0.08
CA HIS A 59 -5.34 10.08 0.17
C HIS A 59 -6.37 9.27 -0.63
N ASP A 60 -6.04 8.95 -1.87
CA ASP A 60 -6.89 8.12 -2.71
C ASP A 60 -6.94 6.67 -2.21
N LEU A 61 -5.80 6.12 -1.75
CA LEU A 61 -5.71 4.78 -1.17
C LEU A 61 -6.61 4.65 0.07
N GLU A 62 -6.50 5.60 1.01
CA GLU A 62 -7.34 5.66 2.23
C GLU A 62 -8.83 5.81 1.87
N ALA A 63 -9.15 6.64 0.86
CA ALA A 63 -10.53 6.90 0.46
C ALA A 63 -11.18 5.70 -0.24
N VAL A 64 -10.47 5.01 -1.12
CA VAL A 64 -11.02 3.91 -1.93
C VAL A 64 -11.52 2.74 -1.08
N MET A 65 -10.78 2.37 -0.03
CA MET A 65 -11.20 1.36 0.94
C MET A 65 -12.52 1.75 1.64
N MET A 66 -12.58 2.97 2.15
CA MET A 66 -13.76 3.49 2.85
C MET A 66 -14.99 3.55 1.93
N ILE A 67 -14.82 4.05 0.71
CA ILE A 67 -15.90 4.13 -0.30
C ILE A 67 -16.39 2.74 -0.65
N SER A 68 -15.49 1.78 -0.82
CA SER A 68 -15.83 0.40 -1.18
C SER A 68 -16.70 -0.23 -0.10
N GLY A 69 -16.35 -0.05 1.17
CA GLY A 69 -17.18 -0.48 2.31
C GLY A 69 -18.54 0.23 2.36
N ILE A 70 -18.58 1.56 2.24
CA ILE A 70 -19.84 2.32 2.22
C ILE A 70 -20.72 1.89 1.04
N ARG A 71 -20.14 1.62 -0.13
CA ARG A 71 -20.88 1.19 -1.32
C ARG A 71 -21.49 -0.20 -1.13
N ALA A 72 -20.75 -1.12 -0.50
CA ALA A 72 -21.22 -2.48 -0.22
C ALA A 72 -22.44 -2.47 0.73
N GLU A 73 -22.38 -1.66 1.79
CA GLU A 73 -23.40 -1.66 2.84
C GLU A 73 -24.54 -0.64 2.60
N LEU A 74 -24.24 0.49 1.97
CA LEU A 74 -25.13 1.66 1.84
C LEU A 74 -25.26 2.12 0.37
N SER A 75 -25.47 1.19 -0.54
CA SER A 75 -25.58 1.46 -1.98
C SER A 75 -26.64 2.51 -2.35
N LEU A 76 -27.73 2.61 -1.59
CA LEU A 76 -28.78 3.63 -1.78
C LEU A 76 -28.30 5.05 -1.43
N LEU A 77 -27.52 5.18 -0.34
CA LEU A 77 -26.95 6.46 0.09
C LEU A 77 -25.95 6.97 -0.95
N MET A 78 -25.14 6.08 -1.53
CA MET A 78 -24.19 6.45 -2.58
C MET A 78 -24.89 7.00 -3.83
N LYS A 79 -25.99 6.38 -4.26
CA LYS A 79 -26.78 6.89 -5.41
C LYS A 79 -27.32 8.29 -5.14
N LEU A 80 -27.86 8.55 -3.94
CA LEU A 80 -28.36 9.88 -3.56
C LEU A 80 -27.22 10.91 -3.46
N ALA A 81 -26.07 10.49 -2.95
CA ALA A 81 -24.90 11.33 -2.83
C ALA A 81 -24.41 11.80 -4.22
N THR A 82 -24.49 10.96 -5.27
CA THR A 82 -24.11 11.36 -6.64
C THR A 82 -24.95 12.49 -7.26
N ILE A 83 -26.14 12.76 -6.71
CA ILE A 83 -27.03 13.85 -7.16
C ILE A 83 -26.63 15.19 -6.53
N LEU A 84 -25.96 15.17 -5.38
CA LEU A 84 -25.55 16.37 -4.65
C LEU A 84 -24.20 16.89 -5.17
N PRO A 85 -24.07 18.18 -5.53
CA PRO A 85 -22.83 18.75 -6.06
C PRO A 85 -21.84 19.06 -4.93
N ILE A 86 -21.39 18.03 -4.22
CA ILE A 86 -20.42 18.15 -3.11
C ILE A 86 -19.02 17.85 -3.68
N PRO A 87 -18.11 18.84 -3.77
CA PRO A 87 -16.80 18.65 -4.43
C PRO A 87 -15.96 17.53 -3.82
N LYS A 88 -16.00 17.34 -2.50
CA LYS A 88 -15.29 16.25 -1.81
C LYS A 88 -15.77 14.86 -2.24
N LEU A 89 -17.08 14.72 -2.48
CA LEU A 89 -17.66 13.47 -2.94
C LEU A 89 -17.23 13.15 -4.37
N TRP A 90 -17.17 14.15 -5.24
CA TRP A 90 -16.66 14.00 -6.61
C TRP A 90 -15.18 13.65 -6.65
N PHE A 91 -14.35 14.25 -5.78
CA PHE A 91 -12.95 13.87 -5.64
C PHE A 91 -12.80 12.38 -5.29
N ILE A 92 -13.56 11.92 -4.30
CA ILE A 92 -13.66 10.55 -3.83
C ILE A 92 -14.14 9.59 -4.94
N MET A 93 -15.19 9.97 -5.69
CA MET A 93 -15.70 9.17 -6.81
C MET A 93 -14.69 9.02 -7.95
N ASN A 94 -13.91 10.06 -8.22
CA ASN A 94 -12.83 10.03 -9.22
C ASN A 94 -11.56 9.33 -8.71
N GLY A 95 -11.50 8.97 -7.42
CA GLY A 95 -10.36 8.26 -6.81
C GLY A 95 -10.10 6.89 -7.45
N GLN A 96 -11.15 6.19 -7.89
CA GLN A 96 -11.00 4.92 -8.62
C GLN A 96 -10.21 5.09 -9.92
N GLN A 97 -10.51 6.14 -10.70
CA GLN A 97 -9.79 6.39 -11.95
C GLN A 97 -8.33 6.79 -11.69
N ARG A 98 -8.08 7.57 -10.62
CA ARG A 98 -6.70 7.91 -10.21
C ARG A 98 -5.94 6.66 -9.76
N MET A 99 -6.57 5.79 -8.98
CA MET A 99 -6.03 4.47 -8.60
C MET A 99 -5.71 3.57 -9.79
N HIS A 100 -6.58 3.51 -10.79
CA HIS A 100 -6.31 2.82 -12.05
C HIS A 100 -5.07 3.42 -12.76
N ASN A 101 -4.99 4.75 -12.84
CA ASN A 101 -3.84 5.42 -13.45
C ASN A 101 -2.52 5.14 -12.70
N TYR A 102 -2.55 4.94 -11.38
CA TYR A 102 -1.36 4.55 -10.63
C TYR A 102 -0.91 3.12 -10.97
N GLY A 103 -1.84 2.16 -11.06
CA GLY A 103 -1.51 0.80 -11.51
C GLY A 103 -0.95 0.79 -12.93
N LYS A 104 -1.56 1.55 -13.85
CA LYS A 104 -1.04 1.73 -15.20
C LYS A 104 0.38 2.30 -15.22
N LYS A 105 0.64 3.38 -14.48
CA LYS A 105 1.99 3.98 -14.38
C LYS A 105 3.02 3.00 -13.81
N ALA A 106 2.64 2.21 -12.81
CA ALA A 106 3.51 1.20 -12.23
C ALA A 106 3.90 0.10 -13.23
N LEU A 107 3.11 -0.10 -14.30
CA LEU A 107 3.36 -1.05 -15.38
C LEU A 107 4.05 -0.41 -16.60
N GLU A 108 4.18 0.92 -16.68
CA GLU A 108 4.86 1.59 -17.82
C GLU A 108 6.28 1.06 -18.08
N PRO A 109 7.15 0.83 -17.07
CA PRO A 109 8.48 0.26 -17.30
C PRO A 109 8.43 -1.12 -17.95
N LEU A 110 7.44 -1.93 -17.56
CA LEU A 110 7.22 -3.28 -18.07
C LEU A 110 6.80 -3.28 -19.55
N TYR A 111 5.99 -2.31 -19.96
CA TYR A 111 5.56 -2.17 -21.36
C TYR A 111 6.64 -1.57 -22.26
N ASN A 112 7.41 -0.60 -21.73
CA ASN A 112 8.39 0.15 -22.51
C ASN A 112 9.74 -0.57 -22.63
N SER A 113 10.06 -1.51 -21.75
CA SER A 113 11.35 -2.23 -21.78
C SER A 113 11.22 -3.72 -21.41
N PRO A 114 10.60 -4.54 -22.30
CA PRO A 114 10.33 -5.96 -22.03
C PRO A 114 11.60 -6.81 -21.83
N SER A 115 12.71 -6.41 -22.46
CA SER A 115 13.99 -7.14 -22.41
C SER A 115 14.71 -7.01 -21.06
N ASP A 116 14.65 -5.83 -20.41
CA ASP A 116 15.22 -5.63 -19.07
C ASP A 116 14.31 -6.17 -17.97
N ALA A 117 12.99 -6.12 -18.17
CA ALA A 117 12.00 -6.66 -17.23
C ALA A 117 12.12 -8.19 -17.03
N SER A 118 12.64 -8.91 -18.03
CA SER A 118 12.93 -10.35 -17.91
C SER A 118 14.04 -10.69 -16.89
N SER A 119 14.86 -9.70 -16.51
CA SER A 119 15.93 -9.86 -15.51
C SER A 119 15.46 -9.65 -14.07
N GLN A 120 14.29 -9.02 -13.86
CA GLN A 120 13.68 -8.80 -12.56
C GLN A 120 12.35 -9.54 -12.46
N LEU A 121 12.39 -10.79 -11.97
CA LEU A 121 11.20 -11.58 -11.68
C LEU A 121 10.28 -10.84 -10.70
N ASN A 122 9.17 -10.32 -11.20
CA ASN A 122 8.10 -9.70 -10.42
C ASN A 122 6.75 -10.33 -10.80
N ILE A 123 5.70 -10.08 -10.02
CA ILE A 123 4.41 -10.77 -10.20
C ILE A 123 3.82 -10.52 -11.60
N PHE A 124 3.96 -9.30 -12.13
CA PHE A 124 3.37 -8.92 -13.43
C PHE A 124 4.19 -9.39 -14.63
N THR A 125 5.52 -9.47 -14.54
CA THR A 125 6.37 -10.12 -15.56
C THR A 125 6.04 -11.60 -15.68
N MET A 126 5.79 -12.30 -14.56
CA MET A 126 5.34 -13.69 -14.57
C MET A 126 3.95 -13.85 -15.19
N MET A 127 3.01 -12.96 -14.87
CA MET A 127 1.68 -12.95 -15.50
C MET A 127 1.75 -12.72 -17.01
N LEU A 128 2.59 -11.78 -17.47
CA LEU A 128 2.80 -11.51 -18.90
C LEU A 128 3.50 -12.67 -19.62
N ALA A 129 4.46 -13.33 -18.97
CA ALA A 129 5.17 -14.49 -19.52
C ALA A 129 4.27 -15.73 -19.63
N THR A 130 3.29 -15.86 -18.73
CA THR A 130 2.32 -16.97 -18.71
C THR A 130 1.06 -16.64 -19.53
N LYS A 131 1.12 -15.67 -20.45
CA LYS A 131 0.00 -15.23 -21.29
C LYS A 131 -0.69 -16.44 -21.96
N SER A 132 -1.75 -16.91 -21.32
CA SER A 132 -2.90 -17.51 -21.97
C SER A 132 -3.56 -16.38 -22.79
N ASN A 133 -4.13 -16.68 -23.95
CA ASN A 133 -4.85 -15.72 -24.83
C ASN A 133 -6.10 -15.07 -24.19
N THR A 134 -6.22 -15.06 -22.85
CA THR A 134 -7.41 -14.70 -22.09
C THR A 134 -7.32 -13.38 -21.32
N LEU A 135 -6.11 -12.84 -21.06
CA LEU A 135 -5.96 -11.59 -20.30
C LEU A 135 -5.65 -10.41 -21.22
N THR A 136 -6.49 -9.38 -21.16
CA THR A 136 -6.26 -8.11 -21.84
C THR A 136 -5.30 -7.24 -21.04
N GLN A 137 -4.75 -6.22 -21.70
CA GLN A 137 -3.95 -5.19 -21.07
C GLN A 137 -4.69 -4.52 -19.90
N TYR A 138 -5.97 -4.23 -20.09
CA TYR A 138 -6.81 -3.60 -19.07
C TYR A 138 -6.96 -4.47 -17.83
N ASP A 139 -7.13 -5.78 -18.01
CA ASP A 139 -7.23 -6.72 -16.88
C ASP A 139 -5.94 -6.72 -16.03
N ILE A 140 -4.78 -6.61 -16.68
CA ILE A 140 -3.49 -6.55 -15.99
C ILE A 140 -3.33 -5.23 -15.21
N GLU A 141 -3.74 -4.12 -15.80
CA GLU A 141 -3.73 -2.80 -15.14
C GLU A 141 -4.68 -2.75 -13.93
N GLU A 142 -5.87 -3.34 -14.05
CA GLU A 142 -6.82 -3.49 -12.93
C GLU A 142 -6.26 -4.37 -11.81
N GLU A 143 -5.67 -5.52 -12.14
CA GLU A 143 -5.05 -6.41 -11.14
C GLU A 143 -3.87 -5.73 -10.42
N ALA A 144 -3.08 -4.92 -11.13
CA ALA A 144 -2.02 -4.11 -10.53
C ALA A 144 -2.57 -3.11 -9.53
N THR A 145 -3.61 -2.37 -9.89
CA THR A 145 -4.28 -1.45 -8.98
C THR A 145 -4.86 -2.17 -7.77
N SER A 146 -5.53 -3.30 -7.97
CA SER A 146 -6.11 -4.12 -6.91
C SER A 146 -5.04 -4.58 -5.91
N LEU A 147 -3.92 -5.12 -6.40
CA LEU A 147 -2.84 -5.64 -5.57
C LEU A 147 -2.14 -4.54 -4.78
N ILE A 148 -1.93 -3.37 -5.39
CA ILE A 148 -1.40 -2.18 -4.70
C ILE A 148 -2.31 -1.78 -3.55
N ILE A 149 -3.62 -1.66 -3.79
CA ILE A 149 -4.58 -1.20 -2.78
C ILE A 149 -4.68 -2.20 -1.64
N ALA A 150 -4.94 -3.46 -1.98
CA ALA A 150 -5.14 -4.53 -1.01
C ALA A 150 -3.87 -4.77 -0.18
N GLY A 151 -2.70 -4.79 -0.81
CA GLY A 151 -1.43 -5.04 -0.13
C GLY A 151 -0.99 -3.90 0.78
N SER A 152 -1.21 -2.65 0.37
CA SER A 152 -0.75 -1.49 1.14
C SER A 152 -1.56 -1.27 2.41
N ASP A 153 -2.88 -1.15 2.30
CA ASP A 153 -3.69 -0.71 3.43
C ASP A 153 -3.90 -1.83 4.47
N THR A 154 -4.15 -3.08 4.04
CA THR A 154 -4.33 -4.20 4.97
C THR A 154 -3.06 -4.47 5.80
N THR A 155 -1.89 -4.44 5.17
CA THR A 155 -0.60 -4.66 5.84
C THR A 155 -0.28 -3.51 6.80
N ALA A 156 -0.55 -2.26 6.39
CA ALA A 156 -0.34 -1.09 7.24
C ALA A 156 -1.20 -1.15 8.50
N VAL A 157 -2.51 -1.34 8.33
CA VAL A 157 -3.47 -1.46 9.43
C VAL A 157 -3.10 -2.62 10.35
N THR A 158 -2.84 -3.80 9.80
CA THR A 158 -2.45 -5.00 10.59
C THR A 158 -1.22 -4.73 11.43
N THR A 159 -0.17 -4.15 10.83
CA THR A 159 1.08 -3.86 11.53
C THR A 159 0.88 -2.82 12.63
N THR A 160 0.10 -1.78 12.36
CA THR A 160 -0.29 -0.79 13.38
C THR A 160 -0.97 -1.45 14.58
N TYR A 161 -1.94 -2.32 14.35
CA TYR A 161 -2.67 -2.98 15.44
C TYR A 161 -1.82 -4.00 16.18
N ILE A 162 -0.89 -4.69 15.51
CA ILE A 162 0.09 -5.56 16.17
C ILE A 162 0.94 -4.73 17.16
N ILE A 163 1.52 -3.62 16.70
CA ILE A 163 2.33 -2.76 17.57
C ILE A 163 1.50 -2.17 18.71
N TRP A 164 0.28 -1.70 18.42
CA TRP A 164 -0.64 -1.20 19.42
C TRP A 164 -0.96 -2.27 20.49
N ALA A 165 -1.25 -3.51 20.08
CA ALA A 165 -1.54 -4.60 20.99
C ALA A 165 -0.32 -4.95 21.84
N ILE A 166 0.88 -5.03 21.26
CA ILE A 166 2.12 -5.28 22.01
C ILE A 166 2.36 -4.18 23.06
N ILE A 167 2.12 -2.91 22.73
CA ILE A 167 2.30 -1.80 23.67
C ILE A 167 1.25 -1.82 24.79
N LYS A 168 0.00 -2.20 24.48
CA LYS A 168 -1.12 -2.22 25.44
C LYS A 168 -1.11 -3.43 26.38
N HIS A 169 -0.41 -4.49 26.01
CA HIS A 169 -0.34 -5.76 26.75
C HIS A 169 1.10 -6.05 27.20
N PRO A 170 1.56 -5.52 28.36
CA PRO A 170 2.92 -5.73 28.87
C PRO A 170 3.34 -7.20 28.93
N GLU A 171 2.40 -8.10 29.23
CA GLU A 171 2.60 -9.55 29.27
C GLU A 171 2.98 -10.17 27.91
N VAL A 172 2.53 -9.55 26.81
CA VAL A 172 2.90 -9.94 25.43
C VAL A 172 4.26 -9.35 25.10
N LYS A 173 4.47 -8.08 25.44
CA LYS A 173 5.75 -7.38 25.23
C LYS A 173 6.91 -8.14 25.86
N ASP A 174 6.76 -8.55 27.11
CA ASP A 174 7.80 -9.28 27.83
C ASP A 174 8.11 -10.61 27.13
N LYS A 175 7.10 -11.37 26.72
CA LYS A 175 7.32 -12.63 25.97
C LYS A 175 8.01 -12.42 24.63
N THR A 176 7.66 -11.39 23.88
CA THR A 176 8.30 -11.07 22.59
C THR A 176 9.75 -10.63 22.78
N ALA A 177 10.04 -9.76 23.76
CA ALA A 177 11.38 -9.29 24.05
C ALA A 177 12.29 -10.40 24.62
N TYR A 178 11.75 -11.26 25.50
CA TYR A 178 12.48 -12.42 26.03
C TYR A 178 12.80 -13.45 24.93
N ARG A 179 11.89 -13.66 23.97
CA ARG A 179 12.11 -14.66 22.93
C ARG A 179 13.23 -14.25 21.96
N ASP A 180 13.26 -12.99 21.53
CA ASP A 180 14.28 -12.51 20.59
C ASP A 180 15.71 -12.53 21.16
N LEU A 181 15.86 -12.29 22.46
CA LEU A 181 17.15 -12.43 23.18
C LEU A 181 17.57 -13.90 23.38
N SER A 182 16.63 -14.84 23.37
CA SER A 182 16.89 -16.29 23.55
C SER A 182 17.15 -17.04 22.24
N THR A 183 16.70 -16.51 21.09
CA THR A 183 16.94 -17.10 19.75
C THR A 183 18.13 -16.50 19.01
N THR A 184 18.85 -15.56 19.62
CA THR A 184 20.12 -15.00 19.10
C THR A 184 21.37 -15.50 19.86
N ALA A 185 21.24 -16.57 20.66
CA ALA A 185 22.35 -17.28 21.31
C ALA A 185 22.70 -18.58 20.59
#